data_AF-A0A8H5M1C8-F1
#
_entry.id   AF-A0A8H5M1C8-F1
#
_cell.length_a   1.000
_cell.length_b   1.000
_cell.length_c   1.000
_cell.angle_alpha   90.00
_cell.angle_beta   90.00
_cell.angle_gamma   90.00
#
_symmetry.space_group_name_H-M   'P 1'
#
loop_
_entity.id
_entity.type
_entity.pdbx_description
1 polymer ?
#
loop_
_entity_poly.entity_id
_entity_poly.type
_entity_poly.pdbx_seq_one_letter_code
_entity_poly.pdbx_strand_id
1 'polypeptide(L)'
;MLPAQRLGLLRIIFITLLVLQSQAALQNITIDDTVADPLSGQKIIYQPTGAWNSGADCIRCTARPDESEAFNGTWHDSTFNSLPGSNDYPNTVISASAAFNGTAVYVVCILARTTSGPTGNSDMTFLIDGDIVGTFVKPAPGTTGFDYNVTVYSNTSLAPGTHTITVQNGHVNGPKSLVILDRIVYTTNIPGDQPSKTNTGAIAGAVVGSVVFSLAVVLLLLFLYRNRRRRLNDKSKDHQINSFPPNNSALPQPAPSMNGSHFRTSQWTSSNTVPTVNPNLRATNPDPSFDPYQGYMGYTVRGTSKAARMESSSAPQAATYSGTRHRNSVLSTSDAPPAYEDPATILSNQGRSVGRKVRI
;
A
#
# COMPACT_ATOMS: atom_id res chain seq x y z
N MET A 1 51.06 -17.38 -18.82
CA MET A 1 50.58 -16.08 -18.33
C MET A 1 49.23 -15.78 -18.95
N LEU A 2 48.14 -16.07 -18.25
CA LEU A 2 46.80 -15.65 -18.66
C LEU A 2 46.69 -14.12 -18.45
N PRO A 3 46.17 -13.35 -19.42
CA PRO A 3 46.21 -11.90 -19.35
C PRO A 3 45.31 -11.40 -18.22
N ALA A 4 45.86 -10.52 -17.37
CA ALA A 4 45.22 -9.94 -16.17
C ALA A 4 43.85 -9.31 -16.42
N GLN A 5 43.50 -8.99 -17.67
CA GLN A 5 42.20 -8.47 -18.09
C GLN A 5 41.02 -9.44 -17.84
N ARG A 6 41.23 -10.76 -17.81
CA ARG A 6 40.14 -11.74 -17.60
C ARG A 6 39.71 -11.90 -16.13
N LEU A 7 40.58 -11.53 -15.19
CA LEU A 7 40.29 -11.60 -13.75
C LEU A 7 39.40 -10.42 -13.28
N GLY A 8 39.51 -9.26 -13.96
CA GLY A 8 38.68 -8.08 -13.69
C GLY A 8 37.21 -8.27 -14.09
N LEU A 9 36.95 -8.89 -15.25
CA LEU A 9 35.60 -9.20 -15.72
C LEU A 9 34.87 -10.20 -14.81
N LEU A 10 35.57 -11.25 -14.33
CA LEU A 10 34.98 -12.19 -13.37
C LEU A 10 34.65 -11.52 -12.03
N ARG A 11 35.49 -10.59 -11.55
CA ARG A 11 35.21 -9.80 -10.34
C ARG A 11 34.01 -8.87 -10.52
N ILE A 12 33.88 -8.22 -11.67
CA ILE A 12 32.72 -7.36 -11.97
C ILE A 12 31.43 -8.20 -12.02
N ILE A 13 31.46 -9.38 -12.66
CA ILE A 13 30.31 -10.29 -12.71
C ILE A 13 29.92 -10.78 -11.30
N PHE A 14 30.92 -11.14 -10.46
CA PHE A 14 30.70 -11.55 -9.07
C PHE A 14 30.13 -10.40 -8.21
N ILE A 15 30.61 -9.17 -8.42
CA ILE A 15 30.09 -7.97 -7.75
C ILE A 15 28.66 -7.65 -8.24
N THR A 16 28.35 -7.78 -9.53
CA THR A 16 26.98 -7.57 -10.04
C THR A 16 26.00 -8.67 -9.59
N LEU A 17 26.47 -9.91 -9.39
CA LEU A 17 25.67 -11.00 -8.81
C LEU A 17 25.43 -10.82 -7.30
N LEU A 18 26.37 -10.21 -6.58
CA LEU A 18 26.20 -9.77 -5.18
C LEU A 18 25.26 -8.55 -5.05
N VAL A 19 25.01 -7.82 -6.14
CA VAL A 19 24.14 -6.64 -6.22
C VAL A 19 22.74 -6.98 -6.76
N LEU A 20 22.31 -8.25 -6.72
CA LEU A 20 20.88 -8.55 -6.58
C LEU A 20 20.43 -8.08 -5.17
N GLN A 21 20.38 -6.77 -5.02
CA GLN A 21 19.87 -6.07 -3.86
C GLN A 21 18.38 -6.43 -3.74
N SER A 22 18.02 -7.04 -2.62
CA SER A 22 16.63 -7.22 -2.22
C SER A 22 15.93 -5.86 -2.23
N GLN A 23 15.06 -5.64 -3.21
CA GLN A 23 14.19 -4.46 -3.21
C GLN A 23 13.07 -4.74 -2.19
N ALA A 24 13.17 -4.11 -1.01
CA ALA A 24 12.05 -4.00 -0.09
C ALA A 24 11.19 -2.81 -0.58
N ALA A 25 9.91 -3.05 -0.83
CA ALA A 25 8.97 -2.00 -1.19
C ALA A 25 8.13 -1.65 0.04
N LEU A 26 7.96 -0.36 0.31
CA LEU A 26 6.97 0.10 1.28
C LEU A 26 5.59 0.01 0.64
N GLN A 27 4.67 -0.67 1.31
CA GLN A 27 3.29 -0.81 0.87
C GLN A 27 2.33 -0.40 1.98
N ASN A 28 1.23 0.24 1.58
CA ASN A 28 0.12 0.55 2.47
C ASN A 28 -0.80 -0.65 2.57
N ILE A 29 -1.04 -1.11 3.78
CA ILE A 29 -1.97 -2.18 4.12
C ILE A 29 -3.13 -1.58 4.88
N THR A 30 -4.33 -1.99 4.53
CA THR A 30 -5.56 -1.51 5.15
C THR A 30 -6.12 -2.58 6.07
N ILE A 31 -6.34 -2.21 7.32
CA ILE A 31 -7.16 -2.93 8.29
C ILE A 31 -8.54 -2.27 8.20
N ASP A 32 -9.47 -3.00 7.60
CA ASP A 32 -10.87 -2.64 7.54
C ASP A 32 -11.49 -2.63 8.95
N ASP A 33 -12.56 -1.87 9.16
CA ASP A 33 -13.25 -1.85 10.45
C ASP A 33 -13.87 -3.21 10.83
N THR A 34 -14.24 -4.03 9.84
CA THR A 34 -14.95 -5.30 10.02
C THR A 34 -14.10 -6.52 9.63
N VAL A 35 -13.33 -6.38 8.55
CA VAL A 35 -12.49 -7.42 7.96
C VAL A 35 -11.09 -7.41 8.60
N ALA A 36 -10.54 -8.61 8.79
CA ALA A 36 -9.20 -8.76 9.36
C ALA A 36 -8.12 -8.21 8.42
N ASP A 37 -7.02 -7.75 9.02
CA ASP A 37 -5.77 -7.41 8.34
C ASP A 37 -5.37 -8.55 7.38
N PRO A 38 -5.21 -8.27 6.07
CA PRO A 38 -4.88 -9.29 5.08
C PRO A 38 -3.50 -9.94 5.30
N LEU A 39 -2.59 -9.30 6.04
CA LEU A 39 -1.26 -9.85 6.30
C LEU A 39 -1.21 -10.68 7.60
N SER A 40 -1.77 -10.14 8.69
CA SER A 40 -1.64 -10.75 10.03
C SER A 40 -2.86 -11.56 10.46
N GLY A 41 -4.01 -11.38 9.79
CA GLY A 41 -5.30 -11.94 10.20
C GLY A 41 -5.88 -11.32 11.48
N GLN A 42 -5.26 -10.27 12.03
CA GLN A 42 -5.75 -9.56 13.21
C GLN A 42 -6.93 -8.66 12.84
N LYS A 43 -7.86 -8.47 13.77
CA LYS A 43 -9.00 -7.56 13.62
C LYS A 43 -8.86 -6.36 14.55
N ILE A 44 -9.59 -5.29 14.24
CA ILE A 44 -9.79 -4.21 15.21
C ILE A 44 -10.54 -4.77 16.42
N ILE A 45 -10.02 -4.48 17.62
CA ILE A 45 -10.60 -4.86 18.89
C ILE A 45 -11.38 -3.66 19.42
N TYR A 46 -12.69 -3.84 19.54
CA TYR A 46 -13.62 -2.82 20.03
C TYR A 46 -13.91 -3.02 21.51
N GLN A 47 -13.73 -1.96 22.30
CA GLN A 47 -13.95 -1.98 23.75
C GLN A 47 -14.71 -0.73 24.23
N PRO A 48 -15.47 -0.84 25.32
CA PRO A 48 -15.94 -2.10 25.91
C PRO A 48 -16.85 -2.86 24.93
N THR A 49 -16.92 -4.18 25.07
CA THR A 49 -17.76 -5.03 24.21
C THR A 49 -19.20 -4.56 24.28
N GLY A 50 -19.81 -4.23 23.14
CA GLY A 50 -21.19 -3.71 23.06
C GLY A 50 -21.31 -2.18 23.00
N ALA A 51 -20.21 -1.44 23.16
CA ALA A 51 -20.21 0.03 23.00
C ALA A 51 -20.05 0.51 21.54
N TRP A 52 -19.66 -0.40 20.64
CA TRP A 52 -19.52 -0.16 19.22
C TRP A 52 -20.59 -0.93 18.45
N ASN A 53 -21.16 -0.29 17.44
CA ASN A 53 -22.10 -0.90 16.51
C ASN A 53 -21.38 -1.26 15.22
N SER A 54 -21.63 -2.46 14.69
CA SER A 54 -21.38 -2.75 13.27
C SER A 54 -22.41 -1.96 12.46
N GLY A 55 -21.98 -0.86 11.86
CA GLY A 55 -22.86 0.19 11.38
C GLY A 55 -23.70 -0.24 10.17
N ALA A 56 -23.09 -0.95 9.22
CA ALA A 56 -23.78 -1.45 8.02
C ALA A 56 -24.94 -2.40 8.38
N ASP A 57 -24.79 -3.21 9.43
CA ASP A 57 -25.82 -4.14 9.91
C ASP A 57 -26.79 -3.52 10.93
N CYS A 58 -26.55 -2.27 11.35
CA CYS A 58 -27.27 -1.67 12.45
C CYS A 58 -28.57 -0.98 12.01
N ILE A 59 -29.69 -1.69 12.16
CA ILE A 59 -31.03 -1.20 11.81
C ILE A 59 -31.46 0.02 12.65
N ARG A 60 -31.02 0.09 13.91
CA ARG A 60 -31.45 1.12 14.88
C ARG A 60 -30.44 2.25 15.05
N CYS A 61 -29.31 2.22 14.35
CA CYS A 61 -28.30 3.26 14.45
C CYS A 61 -28.76 4.55 13.79
N THR A 62 -28.38 5.67 14.39
CA THR A 62 -28.70 7.01 13.88
C THR A 62 -27.65 7.48 12.87
N ALA A 63 -26.39 7.09 13.05
CA ALA A 63 -25.35 7.27 12.05
C ALA A 63 -25.57 6.27 10.89
N ARG A 64 -25.95 6.79 9.72
CA ARG A 64 -26.19 6.00 8.50
C ARG A 64 -25.52 6.68 7.30
N PRO A 65 -24.18 6.67 7.21
CA PRO A 65 -23.51 7.05 5.98
C PRO A 65 -23.92 6.12 4.82
N ASP A 66 -23.83 6.63 3.60
CA ASP A 66 -23.86 5.83 2.37
C ASP A 66 -22.74 4.76 2.39
N GLU A 67 -23.14 3.49 2.32
CA GLU A 67 -22.26 2.32 2.28
C GLU A 67 -21.30 2.37 1.08
N SER A 68 -21.72 2.91 -0.06
CA SER A 68 -20.90 2.92 -1.27
C SER A 68 -19.67 3.84 -1.18
N GLU A 69 -19.68 4.77 -0.23
CA GLU A 69 -18.58 5.70 0.04
C GLU A 69 -17.69 5.24 1.21
N ALA A 70 -18.11 4.21 1.95
CA ALA A 70 -17.32 3.57 3.00
C ALA A 70 -16.37 2.53 2.40
N PHE A 71 -15.20 2.36 3.02
CA PHE A 71 -14.26 1.34 2.57
C PHE A 71 -14.89 -0.05 2.77
N ASN A 72 -14.90 -0.84 1.70
CA ASN A 72 -15.52 -2.16 1.66
C ASN A 72 -17.00 -2.20 2.11
N GLY A 73 -17.69 -1.06 2.09
CA GLY A 73 -19.10 -0.96 2.47
C GLY A 73 -19.37 -1.09 3.97
N THR A 74 -18.36 -1.01 4.83
CA THR A 74 -18.51 -1.21 6.27
C THR A 74 -17.98 -0.05 7.09
N TRP A 75 -18.49 0.09 8.32
CA TRP A 75 -17.95 1.00 9.34
C TRP A 75 -18.38 0.50 10.72
N HIS A 76 -17.64 0.90 11.74
CA HIS A 76 -18.04 0.76 13.14
C HIS A 76 -18.22 2.13 13.78
N ASP A 77 -19.39 2.36 14.38
CA ASP A 77 -19.67 3.60 15.09
C ASP A 77 -19.76 3.41 16.60
N SER A 78 -19.32 4.42 17.34
CA SER A 78 -19.56 4.54 18.78
C SER A 78 -19.88 5.97 19.15
N THR A 79 -20.70 6.13 20.17
CA THR A 79 -21.01 7.43 20.76
C THR A 79 -20.47 7.45 22.19
N PHE A 80 -19.64 8.43 22.53
CA PHE A 80 -19.36 8.75 23.93
C PHE A 80 -20.39 9.75 24.44
N ASN A 81 -20.84 9.58 25.68
CA ASN A 81 -21.69 10.55 26.35
C ASN A 81 -21.42 10.52 27.86
N SER A 82 -21.14 11.67 28.46
CA SER A 82 -20.97 11.79 29.91
C SER A 82 -22.27 11.57 30.69
N LEU A 83 -23.42 11.71 30.02
CA LEU A 83 -24.75 11.47 30.59
C LEU A 83 -25.34 10.11 30.15
N PRO A 84 -26.16 9.47 31.00
CA PRO A 84 -26.88 8.25 30.64
C PRO A 84 -27.90 8.47 29.51
N GLY A 85 -28.31 7.38 28.86
CA GLY A 85 -29.41 7.36 27.89
C GLY A 85 -29.00 7.38 26.42
N SER A 86 -27.70 7.50 26.10
CA SER A 86 -27.21 7.35 24.71
C SER A 86 -26.66 5.96 24.40
N ASN A 87 -26.14 5.26 25.40
CA ASN A 87 -25.61 3.89 25.36
C ASN A 87 -25.60 3.32 26.80
N ASP A 88 -25.20 2.06 26.94
CA ASP A 88 -25.08 1.37 28.23
C ASP A 88 -23.75 1.67 28.98
N TYR A 89 -22.92 2.56 28.43
CA TYR A 89 -21.58 2.91 28.92
C TYR A 89 -21.44 4.43 29.15
N PRO A 90 -22.28 5.03 30.01
CA PRO A 90 -22.19 6.46 30.27
C PRO A 90 -20.85 6.81 30.90
N ASN A 91 -20.31 7.95 30.49
CA ASN A 91 -19.08 8.54 30.99
C ASN A 91 -17.85 7.60 30.97
N THR A 92 -17.88 6.60 30.09
CA THR A 92 -16.82 5.60 29.95
C THR A 92 -16.12 5.81 28.62
N VAL A 93 -14.79 5.80 28.62
CA VAL A 93 -14.00 5.89 27.38
C VAL A 93 -14.24 4.63 26.54
N ILE A 94 -14.52 4.84 25.26
CA ILE A 94 -14.80 3.78 24.29
C ILE A 94 -13.62 3.74 23.31
N SER A 95 -13.08 2.57 23.00
CA SER A 95 -11.86 2.44 22.20
C SER A 95 -11.92 1.38 21.11
N ALA A 96 -11.16 1.63 20.04
CA ALA A 96 -10.87 0.68 18.97
C ALA A 96 -9.34 0.54 18.84
N SER A 97 -8.82 -0.69 18.90
CA SER A 97 -7.37 -0.95 18.89
C SER A 97 -6.98 -1.95 17.81
N ALA A 98 -5.87 -1.71 17.13
CA ALA A 98 -5.32 -2.62 16.13
C ALA A 98 -3.79 -2.72 16.26
N ALA A 99 -3.28 -3.94 16.19
CA ALA A 99 -1.85 -4.20 16.11
C ALA A 99 -1.41 -4.26 14.65
N PHE A 100 -0.25 -3.68 14.33
CA PHE A 100 0.34 -3.70 12.99
C PHE A 100 1.86 -3.75 13.09
N ASN A 101 2.53 -4.24 12.05
CA ASN A 101 3.99 -4.18 11.94
C ASN A 101 4.37 -3.26 10.78
N GLY A 102 4.90 -2.08 11.10
CA GLY A 102 5.09 -1.03 10.09
C GLY A 102 5.92 0.16 10.57
N THR A 103 5.87 1.21 9.76
CA THR A 103 6.64 2.47 9.93
C THR A 103 5.75 3.72 9.84
N ALA A 104 4.49 3.56 9.47
CA ALA A 104 3.50 4.63 9.46
C ALA A 104 2.10 4.07 9.74
N VAL A 105 1.21 4.93 10.25
CA VAL A 105 -0.21 4.60 10.48
C VAL A 105 -1.10 5.82 10.24
N TYR A 106 -2.29 5.58 9.71
CA TYR A 106 -3.32 6.56 9.42
C TYR A 106 -4.66 6.02 9.90
N VAL A 107 -5.43 6.84 10.61
CA VAL A 107 -6.81 6.50 11.02
C VAL A 107 -7.75 7.31 10.15
N VAL A 108 -8.64 6.62 9.45
CA VAL A 108 -9.62 7.22 8.54
C VAL A 108 -11.02 6.99 9.08
N CYS A 109 -11.77 8.09 9.20
CA CYS A 109 -13.13 8.10 9.70
C CYS A 109 -14.08 8.76 8.71
N ILE A 110 -15.37 8.52 8.93
CA ILE A 110 -16.47 9.28 8.34
C ILE A 110 -16.94 10.28 9.41
N LEU A 111 -17.12 11.55 9.05
CA LEU A 111 -17.55 12.58 9.99
C LEU A 111 -18.98 13.00 9.73
N ALA A 112 -19.86 12.79 10.70
CA ALA A 112 -21.23 13.28 10.63
C ALA A 112 -21.26 14.81 10.72
N ARG A 113 -22.04 15.45 9.86
CA ARG A 113 -22.11 16.91 9.80
C ARG A 113 -23.19 17.51 10.70
N THR A 114 -24.08 16.68 11.22
CA THR A 114 -25.24 17.06 12.04
C THR A 114 -24.85 17.27 13.50
N THR A 115 -25.52 18.21 14.18
CA THR A 115 -25.35 18.42 15.63
C THR A 115 -26.24 17.49 16.47
N SER A 116 -27.30 16.94 15.88
CA SER A 116 -28.22 15.98 16.49
C SER A 116 -28.73 14.95 15.48
N GLY A 117 -28.82 13.69 15.88
CA GLY A 117 -29.36 12.59 15.07
C GLY A 117 -28.55 12.21 13.82
N PRO A 118 -27.25 11.83 13.93
CA PRO A 118 -26.47 11.65 15.16
C PRO A 118 -25.81 12.96 15.65
N THR A 119 -25.27 12.96 16.88
CA THR A 119 -24.40 14.05 17.35
C THR A 119 -23.02 13.90 16.70
N GLY A 120 -22.75 14.67 15.66
CA GLY A 120 -21.53 14.54 14.85
C GLY A 120 -20.28 15.23 15.40
N ASN A 121 -20.31 15.69 16.65
CA ASN A 121 -19.10 16.22 17.28
C ASN A 121 -18.08 15.09 17.40
N SER A 122 -16.84 15.36 17.03
CA SER A 122 -15.72 14.43 17.19
C SER A 122 -14.84 14.88 18.34
N ASP A 123 -14.47 13.92 19.18
CA ASP A 123 -13.48 14.07 20.25
C ASP A 123 -12.74 12.74 20.34
N MET A 124 -11.53 12.70 19.78
CA MET A 124 -10.73 11.50 19.67
C MET A 124 -9.35 11.70 20.29
N THR A 125 -8.87 10.69 21.01
CA THR A 125 -7.49 10.60 21.49
C THR A 125 -6.82 9.38 20.86
N PHE A 126 -5.61 9.55 20.35
CA PHE A 126 -4.85 8.49 19.68
C PHE A 126 -3.66 8.09 20.54
N LEU A 127 -3.49 6.78 20.71
CA LEU A 127 -2.38 6.20 21.44
C LEU A 127 -1.62 5.23 20.56
N ILE A 128 -0.29 5.27 20.62
CA ILE A 128 0.57 4.24 20.04
C ILE A 128 1.31 3.57 21.19
N ASP A 129 1.19 2.25 21.28
CA ASP A 129 1.84 1.43 22.32
C ASP A 129 1.50 1.84 23.75
N GLY A 130 0.34 2.48 23.94
CA GLY A 130 -0.16 2.97 25.23
C GLY A 130 0.15 4.44 25.52
N ASP A 131 0.98 5.10 24.72
CA ASP A 131 1.31 6.51 24.87
C ASP A 131 0.41 7.40 24.02
N ILE A 132 -0.09 8.50 24.59
CA ILE A 132 -0.87 9.49 23.84
C ILE A 132 0.03 10.20 22.83
N VAL A 133 -0.33 10.11 21.56
CA VAL A 133 0.44 10.65 20.42
C VAL A 133 -0.32 11.71 19.63
N GLY A 134 -1.61 11.91 19.92
CA GLY A 134 -2.39 12.97 19.28
C GLY A 134 -3.84 13.01 19.74
N THR A 135 -4.52 14.08 19.36
CA THR A 135 -5.97 14.24 19.55
C THR A 135 -6.60 14.82 18.29
N PHE A 136 -7.91 14.60 18.13
CA PHE A 136 -8.72 15.21 17.09
C PHE A 136 -10.06 15.65 17.68
N VAL A 137 -10.28 16.96 17.73
CA VAL A 137 -11.51 17.56 18.23
C VAL A 137 -12.11 18.42 17.12
N LYS A 138 -13.33 18.11 16.69
CA LYS A 138 -14.02 18.85 15.64
C LYS A 138 -15.52 18.94 15.93
N PRO A 139 -16.08 20.14 16.15
CA PRO A 139 -17.52 20.30 16.26
C PRO A 139 -18.19 20.06 14.90
N ALA A 140 -19.41 19.50 14.93
CA ALA A 140 -20.20 19.33 13.73
C ALA A 140 -20.65 20.70 13.18
N PRO A 141 -20.62 20.93 11.85
CA PRO A 141 -21.05 22.19 11.25
C PRO A 141 -22.56 22.45 11.36
N GLY A 142 -23.37 21.47 11.76
CA GLY A 142 -24.83 21.63 11.90
C GLY A 142 -25.61 21.46 10.60
N THR A 143 -24.99 20.90 9.56
CA THR A 143 -25.63 20.60 8.28
C THR A 143 -25.88 19.10 8.14
N THR A 144 -26.81 18.68 7.27
CA THR A 144 -26.99 17.25 6.97
C THR A 144 -25.79 16.69 6.19
N GLY A 145 -25.65 15.36 6.22
CA GLY A 145 -24.65 14.63 5.44
C GLY A 145 -23.42 14.20 6.24
N PHE A 146 -22.44 13.66 5.51
CA PHE A 146 -21.21 13.08 6.03
C PHE A 146 -20.01 13.55 5.21
N ASP A 147 -18.88 13.77 5.87
CA ASP A 147 -17.58 13.92 5.20
C ASP A 147 -16.89 12.55 5.22
N TYR A 148 -16.61 11.99 4.04
CA TYR A 148 -15.98 10.66 3.90
C TYR A 148 -14.47 10.77 3.77
N ASN A 149 -13.79 9.63 4.01
CA ASN A 149 -12.36 9.49 3.80
C ASN A 149 -11.53 10.54 4.56
N VAL A 150 -11.95 10.90 5.77
CA VAL A 150 -11.27 11.91 6.57
C VAL A 150 -10.17 11.26 7.40
N THR A 151 -8.92 11.57 7.07
CA THR A 151 -7.78 11.19 7.92
C THR A 151 -7.79 12.02 9.19
N VAL A 152 -8.17 11.41 10.31
CA VAL A 152 -8.29 12.07 11.62
C VAL A 152 -7.00 11.97 12.45
N TYR A 153 -6.12 11.03 12.08
CA TYR A 153 -4.78 10.91 12.64
C TYR A 153 -3.83 10.32 11.61
N SER A 154 -2.58 10.77 11.65
CA SER A 154 -1.49 10.23 10.82
C SER A 154 -0.17 10.33 11.55
N ASN A 155 0.64 9.28 11.48
CA ASN A 155 2.03 9.30 11.88
C ASN A 155 2.84 8.56 10.82
N THR A 156 3.77 9.25 10.18
CA THR A 156 4.55 8.75 9.03
C THR A 156 5.98 8.38 9.41
N SER A 157 6.33 8.37 10.69
CA SER A 157 7.72 8.27 11.15
C SER A 157 7.83 7.43 12.42
N LEU A 158 7.19 6.27 12.41
CA LEU A 158 7.36 5.26 13.45
C LEU A 158 8.65 4.47 13.20
N ALA A 159 9.27 4.03 14.30
CA ALA A 159 10.36 3.07 14.20
C ALA A 159 9.85 1.79 13.51
N PRO A 160 10.65 1.10 12.68
CA PRO A 160 10.20 -0.17 12.12
C PRO A 160 9.93 -1.19 13.22
N GLY A 161 8.72 -1.73 13.28
CA GLY A 161 8.37 -2.77 14.24
C GLY A 161 6.88 -2.95 14.44
N THR A 162 6.55 -3.80 15.42
CA THR A 162 5.17 -4.02 15.85
C THR A 162 4.72 -2.88 16.75
N HIS A 163 3.59 -2.29 16.41
CA HIS A 163 2.93 -1.22 17.15
C HIS A 163 1.45 -1.55 17.37
N THR A 164 0.86 -0.94 18.38
CA THR A 164 -0.59 -0.94 18.61
C THR A 164 -1.13 0.47 18.55
N ILE A 165 -1.97 0.76 17.56
CA ILE A 165 -2.75 2.00 17.52
C ILE A 165 -4.04 1.80 18.32
N THR A 166 -4.39 2.77 19.15
CA THR A 166 -5.68 2.84 19.85
C THR A 166 -6.34 4.17 19.57
N VAL A 167 -7.59 4.11 19.10
CA VAL A 167 -8.49 5.26 18.92
C VAL A 167 -9.44 5.27 20.11
N GLN A 168 -9.40 6.32 20.92
CA GLN A 168 -10.35 6.57 22.00
C GLN A 168 -11.40 7.59 21.55
N ASN A 169 -12.67 7.32 21.83
CA ASN A 169 -13.79 8.22 21.62
C ASN A 169 -14.19 8.86 22.95
N GLY A 170 -14.08 10.19 22.99
CA GLY A 170 -14.33 11.01 24.16
C GLY A 170 -13.34 10.78 25.31
N HIS A 171 -13.64 11.41 26.43
CA HIS A 171 -12.90 11.25 27.68
C HIS A 171 -13.85 11.44 28.85
N VAL A 172 -13.48 10.94 30.04
CA VAL A 172 -14.32 11.11 31.24
C VAL A 172 -14.65 12.59 31.45
N ASN A 173 -15.94 12.87 31.68
CA ASN A 173 -16.56 14.19 31.80
C ASN A 173 -16.46 15.07 30.54
N GLY A 174 -16.14 14.48 29.38
CA GLY A 174 -16.11 15.15 28.10
C GLY A 174 -17.49 15.46 27.52
N PRO A 175 -17.53 16.24 26.41
CA PRO A 175 -18.74 16.46 25.64
C PRO A 175 -19.20 15.16 24.94
N LYS A 176 -20.47 15.08 24.57
CA LYS A 176 -20.96 13.99 23.73
C LYS A 176 -20.26 14.01 22.36
N SER A 177 -19.71 12.87 21.94
CA SER A 177 -18.97 12.72 20.69
C SER A 177 -19.30 11.42 19.95
N LEU A 178 -19.02 11.41 18.65
CA LEU A 178 -19.23 10.30 17.74
C LEU A 178 -17.93 9.98 17.01
N VAL A 179 -17.63 8.69 16.92
CA VAL A 179 -16.62 8.15 16.01
C VAL A 179 -17.34 7.21 15.06
N ILE A 180 -17.11 7.38 13.76
CA ILE A 180 -17.50 6.44 12.71
C ILE A 180 -16.19 5.99 12.06
N LEU A 181 -15.64 4.89 12.56
CA LEU A 181 -14.37 4.35 12.09
C LEU A 181 -14.61 3.57 10.80
N ASP A 182 -13.87 3.94 9.75
CA ASP A 182 -13.96 3.33 8.43
C ASP A 182 -12.79 2.36 8.22
N ARG A 183 -11.55 2.82 8.46
CA ARG A 183 -10.37 1.96 8.34
C ARG A 183 -9.14 2.52 9.03
N ILE A 184 -8.18 1.64 9.26
CA ILE A 184 -6.82 1.97 9.67
C ILE A 184 -5.87 1.54 8.55
N VAL A 185 -4.98 2.42 8.11
CA VAL A 185 -3.97 2.12 7.10
C VAL A 185 -2.61 2.17 7.75
N TYR A 186 -1.76 1.17 7.54
CA TYR A 186 -0.36 1.18 7.97
C TYR A 186 0.59 0.96 6.79
N THR A 187 1.80 1.50 6.89
CA THR A 187 2.84 1.28 5.88
C THR A 187 3.85 0.26 6.41
N THR A 188 4.11 -0.80 5.65
CA THR A 188 5.07 -1.85 6.00
C THR A 188 5.98 -2.20 4.85
N ASN A 189 7.12 -2.81 5.13
CA ASN A 189 8.03 -3.33 4.12
C ASN A 189 7.63 -4.76 3.74
N ILE A 190 7.06 -4.94 2.56
CA ILE A 190 6.84 -6.29 2.01
C ILE A 190 8.09 -6.65 1.20
N PRO A 191 8.74 -7.80 1.48
CA PRO A 191 9.76 -8.32 0.59
C PRO A 191 9.15 -8.43 -0.81
N GLY A 192 9.68 -7.64 -1.76
CA GLY A 192 9.08 -7.50 -3.08
C GLY A 192 8.78 -8.87 -3.68
N ASP A 193 7.56 -9.02 -4.18
CA ASP A 193 7.09 -10.20 -4.88
C ASP A 193 8.17 -10.59 -5.90
N GLN A 194 8.79 -11.74 -5.67
CA GLN A 194 9.76 -12.32 -6.60
C GLN A 194 9.07 -12.35 -7.98
N PRO A 195 9.70 -11.88 -9.06
CA PRO A 195 9.20 -12.21 -10.38
C PRO A 195 9.06 -13.73 -10.42
N SER A 196 7.80 -14.18 -10.54
CA SER A 196 7.33 -15.57 -10.61
C SER A 196 8.47 -16.56 -10.82
N LYS A 197 8.85 -17.34 -9.79
CA LYS A 197 9.83 -18.43 -9.82
C LYS A 197 10.57 -18.51 -11.15
N THR A 198 11.56 -17.65 -11.39
CA THR A 198 12.42 -17.89 -12.56
C THR A 198 12.99 -19.27 -12.36
N ASN A 199 12.61 -20.22 -13.22
CA ASN A 199 13.02 -21.61 -13.13
C ASN A 199 14.54 -21.61 -12.96
N THR A 200 15.01 -21.88 -11.74
CA THR A 200 16.43 -21.86 -11.42
C THR A 200 17.20 -22.80 -12.37
N GLY A 201 16.53 -23.85 -12.85
CA GLY A 201 17.02 -24.73 -13.91
C GLY A 201 17.12 -24.10 -15.30
N ALA A 202 16.25 -23.17 -15.69
CA ALA A 202 16.35 -22.47 -16.97
C ALA A 202 17.51 -21.46 -16.97
N ILE A 203 17.70 -20.74 -15.85
CA ILE A 203 18.84 -19.82 -15.69
C ILE A 203 20.16 -20.60 -15.60
N ALA A 204 20.22 -21.67 -14.79
CA ALA A 204 21.41 -22.51 -14.72
C ALA A 204 21.72 -23.20 -16.06
N GLY A 205 20.68 -23.67 -16.78
CA GLY A 205 20.81 -24.30 -18.08
C GLY A 205 21.33 -23.35 -19.16
N ALA A 206 20.88 -22.09 -19.16
CA ALA A 206 21.36 -21.07 -20.11
C ALA A 206 22.84 -20.75 -19.88
N VAL A 207 23.28 -20.63 -18.63
CA VAL A 207 24.69 -20.34 -18.30
C VAL A 207 25.58 -21.51 -18.66
N VAL A 208 25.25 -22.74 -18.24
CA VAL A 208 26.05 -23.94 -18.57
C VAL A 208 26.09 -24.19 -20.08
N GLY A 209 24.95 -24.06 -20.77
CA GLY A 209 24.86 -24.19 -22.22
C GLY A 209 25.75 -23.19 -22.95
N SER A 210 25.77 -21.93 -22.51
CA SER A 210 26.61 -20.88 -23.12
C SER A 210 28.11 -21.15 -22.95
N VAL A 211 28.54 -21.70 -21.81
CA VAL A 211 29.95 -22.01 -21.54
C VAL A 211 30.42 -23.18 -22.41
N VAL A 212 29.62 -24.24 -22.49
CA VAL A 212 29.94 -25.41 -23.32
C VAL A 212 29.95 -25.05 -24.81
N PHE A 213 28.95 -24.28 -25.27
CA PHE A 213 28.89 -23.82 -26.65
C PHE A 213 30.08 -22.92 -27.01
N SER A 214 30.45 -21.99 -26.12
CA SER A 214 31.61 -21.12 -26.33
C SER A 214 32.91 -21.91 -26.41
N LEU A 215 33.10 -22.93 -25.56
CA LEU A 215 34.26 -23.82 -25.63
C LEU A 215 34.31 -24.61 -26.94
N ALA A 216 33.17 -25.14 -27.40
CA ALA A 216 33.08 -25.87 -28.66
C ALA A 216 33.43 -24.97 -29.87
N VAL A 217 32.93 -23.74 -29.90
CA VAL A 217 33.22 -22.77 -30.96
C VAL A 217 34.71 -22.40 -30.98
N VAL A 218 35.33 -22.17 -29.82
CA VAL A 218 36.77 -21.87 -29.74
C VAL A 218 37.62 -23.04 -30.27
N LEU A 219 37.28 -24.28 -29.88
CA LEU A 219 37.98 -25.47 -30.38
C LEU A 219 37.82 -25.63 -31.89
N LEU A 220 36.62 -25.36 -32.43
CA LEU A 220 36.37 -25.38 -33.87
C LEU A 220 37.21 -24.32 -34.61
N LEU A 221 37.26 -23.09 -34.10
CA LEU A 221 38.07 -22.03 -34.70
C LEU A 221 39.57 -22.35 -34.67
N LEU A 222 40.06 -22.93 -33.57
CA LEU A 222 41.45 -23.41 -33.48
C LEU A 222 41.73 -24.54 -34.47
N PHE A 223 40.79 -25.46 -34.64
CA PHE A 223 40.91 -26.53 -35.63
C PHE A 223 40.96 -25.97 -37.06
N LEU A 224 40.05 -25.07 -37.42
CA LEU A 224 40.02 -24.41 -38.72
C LEU A 224 41.28 -23.58 -38.97
N TYR A 225 41.78 -22.88 -37.95
CA TYR A 225 43.03 -22.13 -38.02
C TYR A 225 44.24 -23.05 -38.23
N ARG A 226 44.34 -24.16 -37.48
CA ARG A 226 45.41 -25.17 -37.68
C ARG A 226 45.33 -25.81 -39.06
N ASN A 227 44.12 -26.09 -39.56
CA ASN A 227 43.93 -26.69 -40.87
C ASN A 227 44.30 -25.71 -42.00
N ARG A 228 43.92 -24.44 -41.88
CA ARG A 228 44.36 -23.37 -42.81
C ARG A 228 45.87 -23.18 -42.79
N ARG A 229 46.50 -23.21 -41.62
CA ARG A 229 47.96 -23.06 -41.48
C ARG A 229 48.74 -24.22 -42.10
N ARG A 230 48.22 -25.45 -42.02
CA ARG A 230 48.80 -26.61 -42.73
C ARG A 230 48.77 -26.42 -44.25
N ARG A 231 47.67 -25.91 -44.82
CA ARG A 231 47.55 -25.65 -46.27
C ARG A 231 48.48 -24.56 -46.81
N LEU A 232 48.97 -23.64 -45.96
CA LEU A 232 49.94 -22.63 -46.37
C LEU A 232 51.38 -23.14 -46.33
N ASN A 233 51.70 -24.07 -45.43
CA ASN A 233 53.04 -24.66 -45.36
C ASN A 233 53.34 -25.65 -46.49
N ASP A 234 52.33 -26.27 -47.12
CA ASP A 234 52.52 -27.14 -48.28
C ASP A 234 52.85 -26.36 -49.57
N LYS A 235 52.42 -25.09 -49.69
CA LYS A 235 52.78 -24.24 -50.84
C LYS A 235 54.21 -23.70 -50.81
N SER A 236 54.92 -23.85 -49.68
CA SER A 236 56.29 -23.33 -49.52
C SER A 236 57.39 -24.35 -49.85
N LYS A 237 57.03 -25.61 -50.18
CA LYS A 237 58.00 -26.68 -50.48
C LYS A 237 58.25 -26.94 -51.97
N ASP A 238 57.47 -26.33 -52.88
CA ASP A 238 57.60 -26.53 -54.33
C ASP A 238 58.34 -25.39 -55.07
N HIS A 239 58.99 -24.45 -54.35
CA HIS A 239 59.69 -23.33 -55.00
C HIS A 239 61.16 -23.17 -54.59
N GLN A 240 61.88 -24.29 -54.48
CA GLN A 240 63.34 -24.31 -54.62
C GLN A 240 63.76 -25.59 -55.34
N ILE A 241 63.99 -25.51 -56.65
CA ILE A 241 65.00 -26.25 -57.43
C ILE A 241 64.91 -25.76 -58.90
N ASN A 242 66.08 -25.40 -59.45
CA ASN A 242 66.43 -25.02 -60.83
C ASN A 242 66.70 -23.52 -61.09
N SER A 243 68.00 -23.23 -61.09
CA SER A 243 68.65 -22.05 -61.68
C SER A 243 69.02 -22.29 -63.15
N PHE A 244 69.22 -21.18 -63.88
CA PHE A 244 70.13 -20.91 -65.04
C PHE A 244 69.48 -20.38 -66.35
N PRO A 245 70.20 -19.51 -67.11
CA PRO A 245 69.73 -18.17 -67.49
C PRO A 245 69.43 -18.03 -69.00
N PRO A 246 69.00 -16.83 -69.45
CA PRO A 246 69.67 -16.29 -70.62
C PRO A 246 70.03 -14.80 -70.55
N ASN A 247 70.96 -14.51 -71.45
CA ASN A 247 71.75 -13.33 -71.73
C ASN A 247 70.93 -12.24 -72.47
N ASN A 248 71.55 -11.06 -72.53
CA ASN A 248 71.02 -9.73 -72.83
C ASN A 248 70.30 -9.51 -74.17
N SER A 249 69.55 -8.39 -74.18
CA SER A 249 69.55 -7.28 -75.15
C SER A 249 68.27 -7.03 -75.96
N ALA A 250 67.55 -5.95 -75.58
CA ALA A 250 67.01 -4.91 -76.48
C ALA A 250 66.09 -3.93 -75.69
N LEU A 251 66.48 -2.65 -75.65
CA LEU A 251 65.64 -1.45 -75.42
C LEU A 251 64.82 -1.14 -76.70
N PRO A 252 63.90 -0.13 -76.78
CA PRO A 252 63.36 0.80 -75.77
C PRO A 252 61.80 0.95 -75.73
N GLN A 253 61.32 1.68 -74.71
CA GLN A 253 60.05 2.43 -74.50
C GLN A 253 59.11 2.72 -75.70
N PRO A 254 57.77 2.91 -75.53
CA PRO A 254 57.17 3.88 -74.58
C PRO A 254 55.81 3.53 -73.91
N ALA A 255 55.44 4.34 -72.90
CA ALA A 255 54.09 4.54 -72.35
C ALA A 255 53.12 5.11 -73.43
N PRO A 256 51.77 5.16 -73.30
CA PRO A 256 50.98 5.27 -72.05
C PRO A 256 49.58 4.57 -72.01
N SER A 257 48.91 4.78 -70.87
CA SER A 257 47.46 4.88 -70.69
C SER A 257 46.62 3.61 -70.48
N MET A 258 45.61 3.79 -69.64
CA MET A 258 44.84 2.77 -68.91
C MET A 258 43.86 1.98 -69.80
N ASN A 259 43.85 0.66 -69.63
CA ASN A 259 42.71 -0.21 -69.96
C ASN A 259 41.52 0.16 -69.05
N GLY A 260 40.28 0.23 -69.54
CA GLY A 260 39.65 -0.80 -70.36
C GLY A 260 38.98 -1.78 -69.40
N SER A 261 37.79 -1.46 -68.88
CA SER A 261 36.49 -1.73 -69.47
C SER A 261 35.98 -3.16 -69.23
N HIS A 262 34.71 -3.21 -68.79
CA HIS A 262 33.79 -4.36 -68.79
C HIS A 262 33.86 -5.34 -67.61
N PHE A 263 33.32 -4.89 -66.48
CA PHE A 263 32.54 -5.76 -65.60
C PHE A 263 31.12 -5.93 -66.18
N ARG A 264 30.70 -7.18 -66.35
CA ARG A 264 29.36 -7.57 -66.77
C ARG A 264 28.52 -7.91 -65.54
N THR A 265 27.47 -7.10 -65.40
CA THR A 265 26.11 -7.34 -64.90
C THR A 265 25.74 -8.73 -64.35
N SER A 266 25.17 -8.72 -63.13
CA SER A 266 23.81 -9.24 -62.89
C SER A 266 23.17 -8.59 -61.64
N GLN A 267 22.09 -7.83 -61.89
CA GLN A 267 20.85 -7.63 -61.13
C GLN A 267 20.77 -8.07 -59.65
N TRP A 268 20.24 -7.20 -58.77
CA TRP A 268 18.80 -7.11 -58.48
C TRP A 268 18.49 -5.83 -57.67
N THR A 269 17.24 -5.41 -57.80
CA THR A 269 16.63 -4.09 -57.59
C THR A 269 16.23 -3.76 -56.15
N SER A 270 16.39 -2.49 -55.75
CA SER A 270 15.62 -1.87 -54.67
C SER A 270 15.18 -0.47 -55.12
N SER A 271 13.86 -0.28 -55.29
CA SER A 271 13.25 1.02 -55.59
C SER A 271 12.89 1.75 -54.30
N ASN A 272 13.42 2.97 -54.16
CA ASN A 272 12.84 4.00 -53.30
C ASN A 272 11.66 4.66 -54.02
N THR A 273 10.55 4.83 -53.31
CA THR A 273 9.52 5.83 -53.64
C THR A 273 9.22 6.66 -52.39
N VAL A 274 9.34 7.97 -52.57
CA VAL A 274 9.02 9.04 -51.61
C VAL A 274 7.55 9.49 -51.85
N PRO A 275 6.99 10.47 -51.12
CA PRO A 275 5.80 10.32 -50.29
C PRO A 275 4.52 10.89 -50.94
N THR A 276 3.36 10.41 -50.50
CA THR A 276 2.07 11.03 -50.87
C THR A 276 1.27 11.36 -49.61
N VAL A 277 0.98 12.65 -49.45
CA VAL A 277 0.05 13.21 -48.46
C VAL A 277 -1.36 13.14 -49.03
N ASN A 278 -2.33 12.61 -48.29
CA ASN A 278 -3.63 13.28 -48.06
C ASN A 278 -4.43 12.63 -46.91
N PRO A 279 -5.28 13.40 -46.21
CA PRO A 279 -5.88 13.09 -44.92
C PRO A 279 -7.28 12.48 -45.05
N ASN A 280 -7.87 12.22 -43.89
CA ASN A 280 -9.20 11.67 -43.62
C ASN A 280 -9.24 10.16 -43.50
N LEU A 281 -9.00 9.65 -42.29
CA LEU A 281 -9.79 8.55 -41.76
C LEU A 281 -9.99 8.74 -40.24
N ARG A 282 -11.27 8.91 -39.93
CA ARG A 282 -11.93 8.99 -38.64
C ARG A 282 -11.69 7.70 -37.85
N ALA A 283 -11.04 7.78 -36.70
CA ALA A 283 -10.95 6.69 -35.73
C ALA A 283 -11.62 7.12 -34.42
N THR A 284 -12.89 6.76 -34.30
CA THR A 284 -13.55 6.59 -33.01
C THR A 284 -13.02 5.30 -32.40
N ASN A 285 -12.33 5.37 -31.27
CA ASN A 285 -12.13 4.21 -30.40
C ASN A 285 -12.63 4.58 -28.99
N PRO A 286 -13.63 3.86 -28.46
CA PRO A 286 -13.93 3.87 -27.05
C PRO A 286 -12.93 2.98 -26.28
N ASP A 287 -12.59 3.45 -25.11
CA ASP A 287 -11.79 2.80 -24.07
C ASP A 287 -12.57 1.61 -23.47
N PRO A 288 -12.00 0.39 -23.41
CA PRO A 288 -12.52 -0.66 -22.56
C PRO A 288 -11.68 -0.78 -21.28
N SER A 289 -12.35 -0.43 -20.19
CA SER A 289 -12.07 -0.83 -18.81
C SER A 289 -11.55 -2.26 -18.68
N PHE A 290 -10.38 -2.42 -18.07
CA PHE A 290 -9.87 -3.70 -17.61
C PHE A 290 -10.26 -3.91 -16.14
N ASP A 291 -11.10 -4.91 -15.92
CA ASP A 291 -11.52 -5.44 -14.62
C ASP A 291 -10.90 -6.86 -14.46
N PRO A 292 -10.18 -7.16 -13.37
CA PRO A 292 -9.80 -8.54 -13.09
C PRO A 292 -10.10 -8.95 -11.63
N TYR A 293 -11.36 -9.24 -11.34
CA TYR A 293 -11.78 -10.23 -10.31
C TYR A 293 -12.99 -10.97 -10.92
N GLN A 294 -13.21 -12.29 -10.84
CA GLN A 294 -12.75 -13.30 -9.93
C GLN A 294 -13.18 -14.65 -10.52
N GLY A 295 -12.26 -15.61 -10.62
CA GLY A 295 -12.60 -17.01 -10.87
C GLY A 295 -12.21 -17.82 -9.66
N TYR A 296 -13.16 -18.16 -8.79
CA TYR A 296 -13.00 -19.25 -7.82
C TYR A 296 -14.26 -20.10 -7.74
N MET A 297 -14.02 -21.39 -7.98
CA MET A 297 -14.96 -22.50 -8.00
C MET A 297 -15.63 -22.71 -6.65
N GLY A 298 -16.96 -22.82 -6.68
CA GLY A 298 -17.77 -23.25 -5.54
C GLY A 298 -17.72 -24.77 -5.37
N TYR A 299 -17.51 -25.20 -4.13
CA TYR A 299 -17.90 -26.54 -3.67
C TYR A 299 -19.24 -26.42 -2.94
N THR A 300 -20.27 -26.99 -3.55
CA THR A 300 -21.58 -27.24 -2.92
C THR A 300 -21.48 -28.42 -1.94
N VAL A 301 -21.78 -28.19 -0.67
CA VAL A 301 -22.25 -29.25 0.24
C VAL A 301 -23.73 -29.03 0.49
N ARG A 302 -24.50 -30.01 0.04
CA ARG A 302 -25.95 -30.14 0.13
C ARG A 302 -26.28 -30.79 1.48
N GLY A 303 -27.00 -30.09 2.35
CA GLY A 303 -27.52 -30.62 3.60
C GLY A 303 -28.91 -30.06 3.84
N THR A 304 -29.93 -30.73 3.31
CA THR A 304 -31.34 -30.43 3.57
C THR A 304 -31.83 -31.22 4.77
N SER A 305 -32.39 -30.54 5.76
CA SER A 305 -33.50 -31.08 6.57
C SER A 305 -34.38 -29.93 7.08
N LYS A 306 -35.57 -29.85 6.47
CA LYS A 306 -36.78 -29.21 7.01
C LYS A 306 -37.42 -30.20 7.99
N ALA A 307 -37.66 -29.75 9.22
CA ALA A 307 -38.70 -30.20 10.15
C ALA A 307 -38.53 -29.38 11.44
N ALA A 308 -39.51 -28.99 12.23
CA ALA A 308 -40.95 -28.90 12.08
C ALA A 308 -41.40 -27.93 13.19
N ARG A 309 -42.52 -27.27 12.92
CA ARG A 309 -43.42 -26.57 13.83
C ARG A 309 -43.59 -27.30 15.18
N MET A 310 -43.40 -26.59 16.28
CA MET A 310 -44.09 -26.86 17.56
C MET A 310 -44.37 -25.54 18.28
N GLU A 311 -45.65 -25.23 18.38
CA GLU A 311 -46.23 -24.32 19.35
C GLU A 311 -46.01 -24.90 20.76
N SER A 312 -45.56 -24.09 21.71
CA SER A 312 -45.95 -24.30 23.11
C SER A 312 -46.02 -22.97 23.87
N SER A 313 -47.24 -22.65 24.25
CA SER A 313 -47.62 -21.67 25.25
C SER A 313 -47.09 -22.06 26.63
N SER A 314 -46.61 -21.10 27.42
CA SER A 314 -46.92 -21.01 28.85
C SER A 314 -46.36 -19.74 29.46
N ALA A 315 -47.25 -18.79 29.73
CA ALA A 315 -47.08 -17.83 30.81
C ALA A 315 -47.29 -18.53 32.16
N PRO A 316 -46.80 -17.92 33.25
CA PRO A 316 -47.66 -17.81 34.41
C PRO A 316 -47.82 -16.35 34.88
N GLN A 317 -49.01 -16.13 35.43
CA GLN A 317 -49.54 -14.88 35.94
C GLN A 317 -48.91 -14.45 37.27
N ALA A 318 -49.16 -13.17 37.53
CA ALA A 318 -48.95 -12.37 38.72
C ALA A 318 -49.19 -13.04 40.09
N ALA A 319 -48.39 -12.60 41.06
CA ALA A 319 -48.79 -12.53 42.45
C ALA A 319 -48.74 -11.07 42.92
N THR A 320 -49.93 -10.57 43.25
CA THR A 320 -50.24 -9.29 43.88
C THR A 320 -49.67 -9.24 45.29
N TYR A 321 -48.95 -8.18 45.65
CA TYR A 321 -48.82 -7.75 47.04
C TYR A 321 -49.14 -6.26 47.16
N SER A 322 -50.03 -5.95 48.10
CA SER A 322 -50.67 -4.66 48.32
C SER A 322 -50.24 -4.11 49.69
N GLY A 323 -50.16 -2.77 49.79
CA GLY A 323 -49.97 -2.02 51.03
C GLY A 323 -48.58 -1.37 51.11
N THR A 324 -48.41 -0.06 51.32
CA THR A 324 -49.32 0.94 51.88
C THR A 324 -48.81 2.35 51.54
N ARG A 325 -49.75 3.30 51.40
CA ARG A 325 -49.54 4.75 51.24
C ARG A 325 -48.58 5.33 52.30
N HIS A 326 -47.75 6.29 51.88
CA HIS A 326 -47.67 7.58 52.58
C HIS A 326 -47.53 8.73 51.57
N ARG A 327 -48.21 9.82 51.93
CA ARG A 327 -48.53 11.02 51.17
C ARG A 327 -47.58 12.14 51.59
N ASN A 328 -47.36 13.08 50.67
CA ASN A 328 -46.92 14.49 50.80
C ASN A 328 -45.67 14.77 49.94
N SER A 329 -45.44 15.91 49.30
CA SER A 329 -46.23 16.99 48.67
C SER A 329 -45.21 18.12 48.45
N VAL A 330 -45.21 18.75 47.26
CA VAL A 330 -44.60 20.08 46.97
C VAL A 330 -43.05 20.10 47.07
N LEU A 331 -42.23 20.89 46.37
CA LEU A 331 -42.34 22.17 45.67
C LEU A 331 -41.13 22.32 44.72
N SER A 332 -41.38 22.97 43.60
CA SER A 332 -40.42 23.44 42.60
C SER A 332 -39.51 24.54 43.16
N THR A 333 -38.20 24.47 42.91
CA THR A 333 -37.33 25.64 42.70
C THR A 333 -36.17 25.30 41.78
N SER A 334 -36.06 26.11 40.73
CA SER A 334 -34.98 26.22 39.77
C SER A 334 -33.76 26.89 40.39
N ASP A 335 -32.61 26.22 40.40
CA ASP A 335 -31.32 26.87 40.60
C ASP A 335 -30.47 26.69 39.34
N ALA A 336 -30.14 27.81 38.70
CA ALA A 336 -29.20 27.89 37.61
C ALA A 336 -27.76 27.66 38.15
N PRO A 337 -26.89 26.95 37.42
CA PRO A 337 -25.50 26.77 37.82
C PRO A 337 -24.70 28.08 37.67
N PRO A 338 -23.66 28.30 38.50
CA PRO A 338 -22.87 29.53 38.50
C PRO A 338 -22.07 29.68 37.21
N ALA A 339 -21.95 30.93 36.74
CA ALA A 339 -21.13 31.33 35.61
C ALA A 339 -19.66 30.97 35.85
N TYR A 340 -19.02 30.39 34.85
CA TYR A 340 -17.60 30.04 34.84
C TYR A 340 -16.76 31.30 34.61
N GLU A 341 -15.92 31.67 35.59
CA GLU A 341 -14.93 32.75 35.44
C GLU A 341 -13.72 32.25 34.63
N ASP A 342 -13.30 33.09 33.68
CA ASP A 342 -12.18 32.88 32.75
C ASP A 342 -10.81 32.89 33.48
N PRO A 343 -9.95 31.86 33.32
CA PRO A 343 -8.63 31.78 33.97
C PRO A 343 -7.60 32.83 33.50
N ALA A 344 -7.91 33.71 32.54
CA ALA A 344 -6.94 34.66 32.00
C ALA A 344 -6.61 35.89 32.89
N THR A 345 -7.12 35.99 34.13
CA THR A 345 -6.93 37.20 34.98
C THR A 345 -6.05 37.00 36.22
N ILE A 346 -5.38 35.85 36.39
CA ILE A 346 -4.46 35.59 37.53
C ILE A 346 -2.99 35.64 37.06
N LEU A 347 -2.59 36.66 36.29
CA LEU A 347 -1.17 36.94 36.00
C LEU A 347 -0.88 38.45 35.86
N SER A 348 -1.54 39.32 36.64
CA SER A 348 -1.17 40.76 36.66
C SER A 348 -1.03 41.41 38.04
N ASN A 349 -1.17 40.66 39.14
CA ASN A 349 -1.09 41.22 40.50
C ASN A 349 0.02 40.62 41.38
N GLN A 350 1.21 40.42 40.83
CA GLN A 350 2.44 40.30 41.61
C GLN A 350 3.50 41.29 41.08
N GLY A 351 3.43 42.52 41.56
CA GLY A 351 4.36 43.56 41.13
C GLY A 351 4.15 44.93 41.76
N ARG A 352 3.92 45.03 43.08
CA ARG A 352 4.13 46.31 43.79
C ARG A 352 4.31 46.13 45.30
N SER A 353 5.55 45.85 45.69
CA SER A 353 6.05 46.11 47.05
C SER A 353 6.47 47.57 47.14
N VAL A 354 5.80 48.35 48.00
CA VAL A 354 6.32 49.64 48.50
C VAL A 354 6.09 49.68 50.01
N GLY A 355 7.19 49.72 50.73
CA GLY A 355 7.25 49.68 52.19
C GLY A 355 6.66 50.91 52.88
N ARG A 356 6.13 50.68 54.07
CA ARG A 356 5.71 51.74 54.99
C ARG A 356 6.59 51.69 56.24
N LYS A 357 7.42 52.72 56.37
CA LYS A 357 8.18 53.08 57.58
C LYS A 357 7.20 53.39 58.71
N VAL A 358 7.42 52.79 59.86
CA VAL A 358 6.88 53.22 61.17
C VAL A 358 7.85 54.24 61.76
N ARG A 359 7.34 55.39 62.22
CA ARG A 359 8.07 56.29 63.13
C ARG A 359 7.06 57.05 64.01
N ILE A 360 7.19 56.76 65.31
CA ILE A 360 6.79 57.47 66.55
C ILE A 360 5.29 57.76 66.72
#